data_AF-A0A6N7Y2G4-F1
#
_entry.id   AF-A0A6N7Y2G4-F1
#
_cell.length_a   1.000
_cell.length_b   1.000
_cell.length_c   1.000
_cell.angle_alpha   90.00
_cell.angle_beta   90.00
_cell.angle_gamma   90.00
#
_symmetry.space_group_name_H-M   'P 1'
#
loop_
_entity.id
_entity.type
_entity.pdbx_description
1 polymer ?
#
loop_
_entity_poly.entity_id
_entity_poly.type
_entity_poly.pdbx_seq_one_letter_code
_entity_poly.pdbx_strand_id
1 'polypeptide(L)' 'MGRMPIDSNAIIALNEMKMEIAKELGLGNNITELDPVQNIFTAGTVGGLMTRNLVEIGQKNLINKENK' A
#
# COMPACT_ATOMS: atom_id res chain seq x y z
N MET A 1 -18.02 -10.42 10.96
CA MET A 1 -17.02 -9.40 10.54
C MET A 1 -17.64 -8.60 9.42
N GLY A 2 -18.10 -7.38 9.69
CA GLY A 2 -18.76 -6.55 8.69
C GLY A 2 -17.78 -6.18 7.59
N ARG A 3 -18.09 -6.51 6.33
CA ARG A 3 -17.40 -5.94 5.18
C ARG A 3 -17.72 -4.45 5.21
N MET A 4 -16.80 -3.61 5.68
CA MET A 4 -16.92 -2.18 5.43
C MET A 4 -17.08 -1.99 3.92
N PRO A 5 -17.95 -1.08 3.43
CA PRO A 5 -17.89 -0.66 2.05
C PRO A 5 -16.53 0.02 1.86
N ILE A 6 -15.55 -0.74 1.39
CA ILE A 6 -14.23 -0.24 1.03
C ILE A 6 -14.46 0.61 -0.22
N ASP A 7 -14.19 1.90 -0.10
CA ASP A 7 -14.32 2.84 -1.20
C ASP A 7 -13.55 2.32 -2.43
N SER A 8 -14.22 2.25 -3.58
CA SER A 8 -13.63 1.63 -4.79
C SER A 8 -12.42 2.42 -5.29
N ASN A 9 -12.40 3.74 -5.11
CA ASN A 9 -11.25 4.55 -5.49
C ASN A 9 -10.08 4.30 -4.53
N ALA A 10 -10.36 4.12 -3.24
CA ALA A 10 -9.34 3.71 -2.29
C ALA A 10 -8.72 2.36 -2.66
N ILE A 11 -9.51 1.38 -3.12
CA ILE A 11 -8.97 0.09 -3.59
C ILE A 11 -8.02 0.27 -4.78
N ILE A 12 -8.40 1.12 -5.75
CA ILE A 12 -7.60 1.39 -6.94
C ILE A 12 -6.28 2.06 -6.53
N ALA A 13 -6.34 3.12 -5.73
CA ALA A 13 -5.17 3.86 -5.24
C ALA A 13 -4.23 2.96 -4.42
N LEU A 14 -4.77 2.09 -3.58
CA LEU A 14 -3.97 1.12 -2.82
C LEU A 14 -3.29 0.10 -3.73
N ASN A 15 -3.97 -0.36 -4.78
CA ASN A 15 -3.35 -1.25 -5.76
C ASN A 15 -2.23 -0.56 -6.53
N GLU A 16 -2.39 0.70 -6.91
CA GLU A 16 -1.34 1.48 -7.57
C GLU A 16 -0.13 1.65 -6.64
N MET A 17 -0.35 2.05 -5.38
CA MET A 17 0.71 2.16 -4.37
C MET A 17 1.44 0.83 -4.14
N LYS A 18 0.71 -0.29 -4.10
CA LYS A 18 1.30 -1.63 -4.00
C LYS A 18 2.24 -1.92 -5.16
N MET A 19 1.81 -1.63 -6.40
CA MET A 19 2.61 -1.87 -7.60
C MET A 19 3.84 -0.95 -7.65
N GLU A 20 3.69 0.31 -7.22
CA GLU A 20 4.79 1.27 -7.13
C GLU A 20 5.86 0.79 -6.14
N ILE A 21 5.48 0.50 -4.90
CA ILE A 21 6.42 0.03 -3.86
C ILE A 21 7.13 -1.25 -4.29
N ALA A 22 6.40 -2.20 -4.87
CA ALA A 22 7.02 -3.43 -5.34
C ALA A 22 7.98 -3.22 -6.52
N LYS A 23 7.70 -2.25 -7.39
CA LYS A 23 8.65 -1.83 -8.43
C LYS A 23 9.91 -1.22 -7.79
N GLU A 24 9.77 -0.38 -6.77
CA GLU A 24 10.91 0.19 -6.01
C GLU A 24 11.75 -0.90 -5.33
N LEU A 25 11.11 -1.97 -4.85
CA LEU A 25 11.79 -3.12 -4.25
C LEU A 25 12.40 -4.09 -5.29
N GLY A 26 12.31 -3.79 -6.58
CA GLY A 26 12.85 -4.63 -7.65
C GLY A 26 12.06 -5.91 -7.93
N LEU A 27 10.84 -6.04 -7.39
CA LEU A 27 9.97 -7.21 -7.57
C LEU A 27 9.22 -7.18 -8.92
N GLY A 28 9.26 -6.03 -9.62
CA GLY A 28 8.64 -5.85 -10.93
C GLY A 28 7.13 -6.16 -10.95
N ASN A 29 6.60 -6.49 -12.13
CA ASN A 29 5.19 -6.86 -12.30
C ASN A 29 4.86 -8.29 -11.80
N ASN A 30 5.82 -9.03 -11.28
CA ASN A 30 5.67 -10.46 -10.96
C ASN A 30 5.11 -10.73 -9.56
N ILE A 31 4.71 -9.71 -8.79
CA ILE A 31 4.15 -9.86 -7.43
C ILE A 31 3.00 -10.88 -7.39
N THR A 32 2.19 -10.92 -8.46
CA THR A 32 1.05 -11.83 -8.58
C THR A 32 1.43 -13.27 -8.88
N GLU A 33 2.66 -13.50 -9.32
CA GLU A 33 3.20 -14.80 -9.76
C GLU A 33 4.40 -15.26 -8.93
N LEU A 34 4.67 -14.58 -7.80
CA LEU A 34 5.78 -14.96 -6.92
C LEU A 34 5.58 -16.35 -6.34
N ASP A 35 6.65 -17.14 -6.36
CA ASP A 35 6.76 -18.38 -5.58
C ASP A 35 6.27 -18.14 -4.14
N PRO A 36 5.49 -19.05 -3.54
CA PRO A 36 4.90 -18.86 -2.21
C PRO A 36 5.92 -18.46 -1.14
N VAL A 37 7.15 -18.98 -1.23
CA VAL A 37 8.24 -18.67 -0.31
C VAL A 37 8.74 -17.23 -0.50
N GLN A 38 8.89 -16.76 -1.73
CA GLN A 38 9.27 -15.38 -2.01
C GLN A 38 8.15 -14.40 -1.66
N ASN A 39 6.89 -14.80 -1.85
CA ASN A 39 5.71 -14.02 -1.50
C ASN A 39 5.62 -13.73 0.01
N ILE A 40 5.96 -14.69 0.89
CA ILE A 40 5.88 -14.51 2.35
C ILE A 40 6.78 -13.34 2.83
N PHE A 41 8.01 -13.25 2.33
CA PHE A 41 8.95 -12.20 2.76
C PHE A 41 8.70 -10.84 2.08
N THR A 42 8.15 -10.86 0.87
CA THR A 42 7.92 -9.66 0.08
C THR A 42 6.58 -9.00 0.37
N ALA A 43 5.49 -9.79 0.54
CA ALA A 43 4.16 -9.26 0.83
C ALA A 43 4.11 -8.51 2.17
N GLY A 44 4.79 -9.03 3.20
CA GLY A 44 4.88 -8.36 4.51
C GLY A 44 5.60 -7.01 4.41
N THR A 45 6.70 -6.95 3.66
CA THR A 45 7.48 -5.73 3.44
C THR A 45 6.66 -4.68 2.67
N VAL A 46 6.01 -5.08 1.56
CA VAL A 46 5.16 -4.19 0.75
C VAL A 46 3.99 -3.66 1.58
N GLY A 47 3.28 -4.53 2.30
CA GLY A 47 2.15 -4.13 3.14
C GLY A 47 2.55 -3.20 4.30
N GLY A 48 3.72 -3.43 4.90
CA GLY A 48 4.30 -2.55 5.91
C GLY A 48 4.62 -1.15 5.38
N LEU A 49 5.24 -1.06 4.20
CA LEU A 49 5.55 0.21 3.54
C LEU A 49 4.27 0.96 3.12
N MET A 50 3.27 0.25 2.58
CA MET A 50 1.97 0.85 2.26
C MET A 50 1.32 1.47 3.51
N THR A 51 1.35 0.76 4.64
CA THR A 51 0.77 1.25 5.90
C THR A 51 1.50 2.50 6.38
N ARG A 52 2.84 2.51 6.32
CA ARG A 52 3.65 3.67 6.68
C ARG A 52 3.29 4.89 5.80
N ASN A 53 3.23 4.70 4.48
CA ASN A 53 2.86 5.77 3.55
C ASN A 53 1.48 6.36 3.83
N LEU A 54 0.48 5.51 4.12
CA LEU A 54 -0.86 5.96 4.50
C LEU A 54 -0.87 6.81 5.78
N VAL A 55 -0.09 6.41 6.79
CA VAL A 55 0.07 7.18 8.02
C VAL A 55 0.70 8.54 7.72
N GLU A 56 1.76 8.58 6.92
CA GLU A 56 2.42 9.83 6.53
C GLU A 56 1.49 10.78 5.76
N ILE A 57 0.67 10.25 4.84
CA ILE A 57 -0.35 11.03 4.13
C ILE A 57 -1.39 11.58 5.11
N GLY A 58 -1.87 10.75 6.04
CA GLY A 58 -2.79 11.17 7.10
C GLY A 58 -2.23 12.30 7.95
N GLN A 59 -0.99 12.17 8.42
CA GLN A 59 -0.30 13.19 9.21
C GLN A 59 -0.16 14.51 8.43
N LYS A 60 0.30 14.46 7.18
CA LYS A 60 0.42 15.66 6.32
C LYS A 60 -0.93 16.35 6.12
N ASN A 61 -1.98 15.59 5.87
CA ASN A 61 -3.33 16.14 5.69
C ASN A 61 -3.87 16.81 6.96
N LEU A 62 -3.58 16.25 8.14
CA LEU A 62 -3.96 16.86 9.41
C LEU A 62 -3.22 18.18 9.65
N ILE A 63 -1.89 18.19 9.48
CA ILE A 63 -1.07 19.40 9.62
C ILE A 63 -1.53 20.49 8.65
N ASN A 64 -1.77 20.15 7.38
CA ASN A 64 -2.24 21.11 6.38
C ASN A 64 -3.63 21.67 6.68
N LYS A 65 -4.47 20.90 7.38
CA LYS A 65 -5.79 21.36 7.83
C LYS A 65 -5.69 22.33 8.99
N GLU A 66 -4.73 22.16 9.90
CA GLU A 66 -4.51 23.07 11.03
C GLU A 66 -3.85 24.39 10.62
N ASN A 67 -3.05 24.39 9.54
CA ASN A 67 -2.38 25.59 9.03
C ASN A 67 -3.23 26.41 8.04
N LYS A 68 -4.54 26.15 7.92
CA LYS A 68 -5.46 26.79 6.97
C LYS A 68 -6.61 27.45 7.70
#